data_AF-A0A946K1F2-F1
#
_entry.id   AF-A0A946K1F2-F1
#
_cell.length_a   1.000
_cell.length_b   1.000
_cell.length_c   1.000
_cell.angle_alpha   90.00
_cell.angle_beta   90.00
_cell.angle_gamma   90.00
#
_symmetry.space_group_name_H-M   'P 1'
#
loop_
_entity.id
_entity.type
_entity.pdbx_description
1 polymer ?
#
loop_
_entity_poly.entity_id
_entity_poly.type
_entity_poly.pdbx_seq_one_letter_code
_entity_poly.pdbx_strand_id
1 'polypeptide(L)' 'STTMIGCRRGTFLRGFMYDFMELFAPHLTHELIDRAFEAQTRQDVDLLFDDIVFPVL' A
#
# COMPACT_ATOMS: atom_id res chain seq x y z
N SER A 1 -3.55 9.24 -13.91
CA SER A 1 -2.27 8.50 -13.88
C SER A 1 -2.16 7.79 -12.55
N THR A 2 -1.56 6.59 -12.50
CA THR A 2 -1.35 5.87 -11.22
C THR A 2 -0.05 6.32 -10.59
N THR A 3 -0.10 6.77 -9.33
CA THR A 3 1.08 7.15 -8.54
C THR A 3 1.36 6.07 -7.51
N MET A 4 2.62 5.62 -7.42
CA MET A 4 3.03 4.53 -6.54
C MET A 4 3.78 5.05 -5.31
N ILE A 5 3.46 4.51 -4.14
CA ILE A 5 4.29 4.64 -2.93
C ILE A 5 5.19 3.41 -2.83
N GLY A 6 6.48 3.61 -2.60
CA GLY A 6 7.45 2.53 -2.42
C GLY A 6 8.13 2.63 -1.07
N CYS A 7 8.30 1.49 -0.40
CA CYS A 7 9.09 1.38 0.82
C CYS A 7 10.08 0.21 0.71
N ARG A 8 11.19 0.29 1.44
CA ARG A 8 12.23 -0.75 1.42
C ARG A 8 11.77 -1.95 2.25
N ARG A 9 11.92 -3.16 1.71
CA ARG A 9 11.67 -4.41 2.44
C ARG A 9 12.50 -4.45 3.73
N GLY A 10 11.86 -4.82 4.83
CA GLY A 10 12.47 -4.87 6.17
C GLY A 10 12.53 -3.53 6.89
N THR A 11 12.04 -2.43 6.29
CA THR A 11 11.83 -1.19 7.02
C THR A 11 10.69 -1.37 8.02
N PHE A 12 10.95 -1.06 9.29
CA PHE A 12 9.91 -0.98 10.30
C PHE A 12 9.11 0.31 10.12
N LEU A 13 7.86 0.18 9.69
CA LEU A 13 6.95 1.32 9.56
C LEU A 13 6.57 1.86 10.94
N ARG A 14 6.52 3.18 11.06
CA ARG A 14 6.04 3.88 12.26
C ARG A 14 4.60 4.35 12.04
N GLY A 15 3.84 4.57 13.11
CA GLY A 15 2.44 4.99 13.04
C GLY A 15 2.18 6.12 12.04
N PHE A 16 2.96 7.22 12.12
CA PHE A 16 2.82 8.35 11.20
C PHE A 16 3.01 8.00 9.71
N MET A 17 3.74 6.93 9.38
CA MET A 17 3.93 6.50 8.00
C MET A 17 2.66 5.86 7.46
N TYR A 18 1.97 5.07 8.29
CA TYR A 18 0.65 4.54 7.93
C TYR A 18 -0.36 5.67 7.79
N ASP A 19 -0.41 6.59 8.77
CA ASP A 19 -1.30 7.76 8.74
C ASP A 19 -1.09 8.58 7.45
N PHE A 20 0.17 8.76 7.03
CA PHE A 20 0.52 9.44 5.78
C PHE A 20 0.01 8.70 4.53
N MET A 21 0.18 7.37 4.46
CA MET A 21 -0.25 6.57 3.32
C MET A 21 -1.78 6.56 3.20
N GLU A 22 -2.49 6.42 4.32
CA GLU A 22 -3.95 6.46 4.35
C GLU A 22 -4.50 7.84 3.98
N LEU A 23 -3.85 8.92 4.46
CA LEU A 23 -4.19 10.29 4.06
C LEU A 23 -3.96 10.53 2.57
N PHE A 24 -2.89 9.96 2.00
CA PHE A 24 -2.57 10.09 0.58
C PHE A 24 -3.54 9.29 -0.30
N ALA A 25 -3.91 8.09 0.14
CA ALA A 25 -4.77 7.18 -0.58
C ALA A 25 -5.64 6.40 0.42
N PRO A 26 -6.95 6.72 0.54
CA PRO A 26 -7.83 6.16 1.58
C PRO A 26 -7.99 4.63 1.55
N HIS A 27 -7.61 3.97 0.46
CA HIS A 27 -7.62 2.51 0.37
C HIS A 27 -6.38 1.86 1.01
N LEU A 28 -5.30 2.61 1.25
CA LEU A 28 -4.08 2.15 1.93
C LEU A 28 -4.28 2.10 3.44
N THR A 29 -5.19 1.24 3.89
CA THR A 29 -5.39 0.98 5.32
C THR A 29 -4.18 0.28 5.92
N HIS A 30 -4.02 0.40 7.25
CA HIS A 30 -2.95 -0.30 7.99
C HIS A 30 -2.88 -1.80 7.65
N GLU A 31 -4.02 -2.49 7.62
CA GLU A 31 -4.10 -3.92 7.30
C GLU A 31 -3.63 -4.23 5.87
N LEU A 32 -4.04 -3.42 4.90
CA LEU A 32 -3.63 -3.60 3.51
C LEU A 32 -2.12 -3.35 3.34
N ILE A 33 -1.59 -2.33 4.01
CA ILE A 33 -0.16 -2.02 4.01
C ILE A 33 0.63 -3.19 4.62
N ASP A 34 0.22 -3.72 5.77
CA ASP A 34 0.89 -4.84 6.42
C ASP A 34 0.94 -6.07 5.50
N ARG A 35 -0.20 -6.43 4.88
CA ARG A 35 -0.27 -7.52 3.89
C ARG A 35 0.65 -7.28 2.69
N ALA A 36 0.73 -6.05 2.20
CA ALA A 36 1.62 -5.70 1.09
C ALA A 36 3.11 -5.79 1.49
N PHE A 37 3.46 -5.61 2.76
CA PHE A 37 4.82 -5.80 3.27
C PHE A 37 5.18 -7.27 3.51
N GLU A 38 4.20 -8.11 3.86
CA GLU A 38 4.35 -9.56 4.02
C GLU A 38 4.47 -10.31 2.68
N ALA A 39 3.93 -9.72 1.61
CA ALA A 39 4.02 -10.23 0.25
C ALA A 39 5.48 -10.51 -0.17
N GLN A 40 5.70 -11.67 -0.82
CA GLN A 40 7.05 -12.09 -1.21
C GLN A 40 7.45 -11.56 -2.58
N THR A 41 6.48 -11.42 -3.48
CA THR A 41 6.70 -10.98 -4.85
C THR A 41 5.89 -9.74 -5.19
N ARG A 42 6.28 -9.07 -6.28
CA ARG A 42 5.52 -7.93 -6.80
C ARG A 42 4.12 -8.35 -7.25
N GLN A 43 3.99 -9.56 -7.80
CA GLN A 43 2.72 -10.10 -8.25
C GLN A 43 1.74 -10.32 -7.08
N ASP A 44 2.23 -10.80 -5.94
CA ASP A 44 1.40 -10.95 -4.74
C ASP A 44 0.86 -9.59 -4.27
N VAL A 45 1.68 -8.54 -4.36
CA VAL A 45 1.23 -7.17 -4.06
C VAL A 45 0.16 -6.76 -5.06
N ASP A 46 0.37 -6.91 -6.37
CA ASP A 46 -0.59 -6.48 -7.38
C ASP A 46 -1.97 -7.15 -7.18
N LEU A 47 -2.00 -8.45 -6.85
CA LEU A 47 -3.24 -9.18 -6.52
C LEU A 47 -4.01 -8.60 -5.31
N LEU A 48 -3.34 -7.96 -4.34
CA LEU A 48 -4.01 -7.31 -3.22
C LEU A 48 -4.81 -6.06 -3.65
N PHE A 49 -4.48 -5.48 -4.81
CA PHE A 49 -5.09 -4.25 -5.31
C PHE A 49 -6.02 -4.47 -6.52
N ASP A 50 -6.16 -5.70 -7.03
CA ASP A 50 -6.96 -6.01 -8.22
C ASP A 50 -8.45 -5.63 -8.06
N ASP A 51 -9.00 -5.78 -6.86
CA ASP A 51 -10.41 -5.45 -6.56
C ASP A 51 -10.62 -3.98 -6.16
N ILE A 52 -9.55 -3.18 -6.09
CA ILE A 52 -9.62 -1.79 -5.65
C ILE A 52 -9.85 -0.88 -6.86
N VAL A 53 -11.02 -0.25 -6.89
CA VAL A 53 -11.34 0.77 -7.88
C VAL A 53 -10.57 2.05 -7.54
N PHE A 54 -9.56 2.36 -8.36
CA PHE A 54 -8.86 3.62 -8.25
C PHE A 54 -9.72 4.77 -8.78
N PRO A 55 -9.79 5.90 -8.06
CA PRO A 55 -10.45 7.09 -8.59
C PRO A 55 -9.69 7.57 -9.83
N VAL A 56 -10.35 7.49 -10.98
CA VAL A 56 -9.94 8.18 -12.19
C VAL A 56 -10.36 9.64 -12.04
N LEU A 57 -9.36 10.52 -11.95
CA LEU A 57 -9.54 11.96 -12.15
C LEU A 57 -9.88 12.24 -13.62
#